data_AF-A0A4Y9J724-F1
#
_entry.id   AF-A0A4Y9J724-F1
#
_cell.length_a   1.000
_cell.length_b   1.000
_cell.length_c   1.000
_cell.angle_alpha   90.00
_cell.angle_beta   90.00
_cell.angle_gamma   90.00
#
_symmetry.space_group_name_H-M   'P 1'
#
loop_
_entity.id
_entity.type
_entity.pdbx_description
1 polymer ?
#
loop_
_entity_poly.entity_id
_entity_poly.type
_entity_poly.pdbx_seq_one_letter_code
_entity_poly.pdbx_strand_id
1 'polypeptide(L)'
;MKEQLKAIFKNKKGMTGLVAGIVVLGTGGYVLSQPGTKPTSTPKVEQSTSSSSVDKEDELMKKAEKAVKLLEDNQVKENVSPAETAVKGLKAGDSKDKLTKRIDAVKVNMAKKEAEAELAKEAEAAVAKLEAEQVDGNIQPAQTATDKVVDKATKGKLQHRINLVKDAIAARAAQAVAQAKAEEEARAAAEAQAQQAAAQQQAQVQETPSYQAPAQAPAQTTGGDYTPPAQAPAQQPQQSLTQDQRQQQLNDADANFNNGTYDY
;
A
#
# COMPACT_ATOMS: atom_id res chain seq x y z
N MET A 1 -34.04 -11.37 10.07
CA MET A 1 -32.84 -11.96 9.45
C MET A 1 -31.77 -12.19 10.51
N LYS A 2 -32.06 -13.10 11.47
CA LYS A 2 -31.23 -13.40 12.65
C LYS A 2 -31.00 -14.91 12.77
N GLU A 3 -30.53 -15.53 11.70
CA GLU A 3 -30.07 -16.92 11.72
C GLU A 3 -29.03 -17.05 10.61
N GLN A 4 -28.07 -17.96 10.78
CA GLN A 4 -26.92 -18.28 9.91
C GLN A 4 -25.61 -17.54 10.24
N LEU A 5 -24.86 -18.04 11.23
CA LEU A 5 -23.58 -18.74 10.98
C LEU A 5 -22.96 -19.18 12.31
N LYS A 6 -23.31 -20.39 12.74
CA LYS A 6 -22.69 -21.10 13.86
C LYS A 6 -22.25 -22.46 13.34
N ALA A 7 -21.09 -22.55 12.68
CA ALA A 7 -20.54 -23.84 12.24
C ALA A 7 -19.06 -23.78 11.82
N ILE A 8 -18.13 -23.42 12.71
CA ILE A 8 -16.71 -23.79 12.54
C ILE A 8 -16.11 -24.12 13.90
N PHE A 9 -16.36 -25.33 14.41
CA PHE A 9 -15.41 -26.02 15.31
C PHE A 9 -15.82 -27.49 15.48
N LYS A 10 -15.56 -28.30 14.46
CA LYS A 10 -15.63 -29.76 14.58
C LYS A 10 -14.71 -30.43 13.55
N ASN A 11 -13.43 -30.57 13.90
CA ASN A 11 -12.62 -31.76 13.64
C ASN A 11 -11.12 -31.52 13.90
N LYS A 12 -10.61 -32.04 15.03
CA LYS A 12 -9.29 -32.69 15.06
C LYS A 12 -9.16 -33.58 16.32
N LYS A 13 -9.74 -34.77 16.26
CA LYS A 13 -9.26 -35.92 17.05
C LYS A 13 -8.31 -36.71 16.15
N GLY A 14 -7.09 -36.95 16.63
CA GLY A 14 -6.15 -37.90 16.02
C GLY A 14 -4.72 -37.38 15.88
N MET A 15 -3.90 -37.59 16.90
CA MET A 15 -2.55 -38.16 16.77
C MET A 15 -1.95 -38.36 18.16
N THR A 16 -2.29 -39.49 18.77
CA THR A 16 -1.55 -40.07 19.89
C THR A 16 -0.33 -40.76 19.29
N GLY A 17 0.83 -40.11 19.37
CA GLY A 17 2.12 -40.64 18.90
C GLY A 17 3.04 -40.95 20.08
N LEU A 18 3.27 -42.24 20.28
CA LEU A 18 4.15 -42.89 21.24
C LEU A 18 5.62 -42.56 20.96
N VAL A 19 6.36 -42.03 21.95
CA VAL A 19 7.83 -42.10 21.96
C VAL A 19 8.28 -42.53 23.36
N ALA A 20 8.50 -43.84 23.48
CA ALA A 20 9.37 -44.42 24.48
C ALA A 20 10.82 -44.19 24.03
N GLY A 21 11.66 -43.69 24.93
CA GLY A 21 13.08 -43.45 24.69
C GLY A 21 13.81 -43.34 26.02
N ILE A 22 14.03 -44.49 26.66
CA ILE A 22 14.97 -44.64 27.77
C ILE A 22 16.37 -44.36 27.22
N VAL A 23 17.06 -43.37 27.78
CA VAL A 23 18.53 -43.34 27.79
C VAL A 23 18.96 -42.96 29.21
N VAL A 24 19.27 -44.00 29.97
CA VAL A 24 20.11 -43.91 31.16
C VAL A 24 21.53 -43.63 30.66
N LEU A 25 22.09 -42.47 30.99
CA LEU A 25 23.53 -42.23 30.91
C LEU A 25 24.02 -41.84 32.28
N GLY A 26 24.51 -42.85 32.99
CA GLY A 26 25.35 -42.68 34.17
C GLY A 26 26.69 -42.06 33.77
N THR A 27 27.05 -41.00 34.48
CA THR A 27 28.43 -40.63 34.78
C THR A 27 28.46 -40.60 36.31
N GLY A 28 29.18 -41.48 37.00
CA GLY A 28 30.58 -41.79 36.80
C GLY A 28 31.44 -40.96 37.75
N GLY A 29 31.09 -40.92 39.03
CA GLY A 29 31.94 -40.38 40.09
C GLY A 29 32.67 -41.52 40.80
N TYR A 30 33.93 -41.73 40.44
CA TYR A 30 34.86 -42.61 41.15
C TYR A 30 35.17 -42.02 42.53
N VAL A 31 34.93 -42.77 43.60
CA VAL A 31 35.64 -42.59 44.88
C VAL A 31 36.39 -43.88 45.20
N LEU A 32 37.70 -43.82 45.02
CA LEU A 32 38.65 -44.84 45.40
C LEU A 32 39.09 -44.55 46.84
N SER A 33 38.73 -45.40 47.80
CA SER A 33 39.37 -45.40 49.12
C SER A 33 39.52 -46.84 49.60
N GLN A 34 40.78 -47.22 49.80
CA GLN A 34 41.19 -48.51 50.35
C GLN A 34 41.08 -48.52 51.89
N PRO A 35 41.04 -49.73 52.50
CA PRO A 35 40.67 -49.94 53.90
C PRO A 35 41.87 -50.02 54.85
N GLY A 36 41.69 -49.56 56.09
CA GLY A 36 42.62 -49.73 57.20
C GLY A 36 41.92 -49.78 58.56
N THR A 37 41.71 -51.01 59.06
CA THR A 37 41.71 -51.46 60.48
C THR A 37 40.86 -50.75 61.57
N LYS A 38 39.68 -51.34 61.87
CA LYS A 38 39.06 -51.78 63.17
C LYS A 38 39.63 -51.31 64.55
N PRO A 39 38.88 -51.42 65.70
CA PRO A 39 37.42 -51.46 65.95
C PRO A 39 36.92 -50.68 67.22
N THR A 40 35.59 -50.72 67.44
CA THR A 40 34.87 -50.68 68.74
C THR A 40 34.49 -49.34 69.37
N SER A 41 33.21 -48.94 69.24
CA SER A 41 32.22 -48.86 70.35
C SER A 41 30.83 -48.48 69.84
N THR A 42 29.82 -49.00 70.53
CA THR A 42 28.38 -49.09 70.29
C THR A 42 27.61 -47.74 70.18
N PRO A 43 26.35 -47.75 69.66
CA PRO A 43 25.72 -46.63 68.99
C PRO A 43 24.99 -45.68 69.95
N LYS A 44 25.10 -44.38 69.70
CA LYS A 44 24.12 -43.39 70.16
C LYS A 44 23.47 -42.79 68.93
N VAL A 45 22.18 -43.07 68.79
CA VAL A 45 21.28 -42.50 67.79
C VAL A 45 21.24 -40.99 68.02
N GLU A 46 22.03 -40.24 67.27
CA GLU A 46 21.71 -38.85 66.96
C GLU A 46 20.77 -38.86 65.77
N GLN A 47 19.48 -38.82 66.11
CA GLN A 47 18.40 -38.41 65.24
C GLN A 47 18.75 -37.00 64.72
N SER A 48 19.47 -36.97 63.60
CA SER A 48 19.69 -35.77 62.80
C SER A 48 18.33 -35.28 62.33
N THR A 49 17.90 -34.22 63.00
CA THR A 49 16.78 -33.36 62.67
C THR A 49 16.66 -33.14 61.16
N SER A 50 15.59 -33.70 60.59
CA SER A 50 14.99 -33.32 59.31
C SER A 50 14.76 -31.81 59.25
N SER A 51 15.75 -31.03 58.82
CA SER A 51 15.66 -29.57 58.66
C SER A 51 15.99 -29.10 57.24
N SER A 52 16.68 -29.91 56.43
CA SER A 52 17.15 -29.49 55.09
C SER A 52 16.08 -29.43 53.97
N SER A 53 14.81 -29.72 54.27
CA SER A 53 13.72 -29.71 53.28
C SER A 53 12.99 -28.38 53.22
N VAL A 54 13.00 -27.60 54.30
CA VAL A 54 12.31 -26.30 54.38
C VAL A 54 13.12 -25.24 53.63
N ASP A 55 14.44 -25.22 53.81
CA ASP A 55 15.34 -24.29 53.11
C ASP A 55 15.28 -24.44 51.59
N LYS A 56 15.18 -25.67 51.09
CA LYS A 56 15.06 -25.94 49.64
C LYS A 56 13.73 -25.45 49.07
N GLU A 57 12.65 -25.54 49.84
CA GLU A 57 11.33 -25.10 49.40
C GLU A 57 11.23 -23.58 49.37
N ASP A 58 11.81 -22.89 50.36
CA ASP A 58 11.91 -21.43 50.40
C ASP A 58 12.79 -20.88 49.27
N GLU A 59 13.91 -21.54 48.96
CA GLU A 59 14.75 -21.18 47.81
C GLU A 59 14.01 -21.35 46.48
N LEU A 60 13.26 -22.43 46.30
CA LEU A 60 12.43 -22.65 45.11
C LEU A 60 11.33 -21.60 45.00
N MET A 61 10.67 -21.27 46.11
CA MET A 61 9.64 -20.22 46.15
C MET A 61 10.24 -18.86 45.75
N LYS A 62 11.37 -18.48 46.33
CA LYS A 62 12.08 -17.23 45.99
C LYS A 62 12.52 -17.20 44.52
N LYS A 63 12.95 -18.33 43.96
CA LYS A 63 13.29 -18.45 42.53
C LYS A 63 12.07 -18.27 41.65
N ALA A 64 10.94 -18.89 42.00
CA ALA A 64 9.68 -18.76 41.28
C ALA A 64 9.15 -17.32 41.32
N GLU A 65 9.16 -16.68 42.50
CA GLU A 65 8.76 -15.26 42.64
C GLU A 65 9.61 -14.33 41.79
N LYS A 66 10.94 -14.51 41.79
CA LYS A 66 11.85 -13.71 40.95
C LYS A 66 11.57 -13.91 39.47
N ALA A 67 11.35 -15.14 39.02
CA ALA A 67 11.08 -15.43 37.62
C ALA A 67 9.72 -14.85 37.17
N VAL A 68 8.68 -14.95 38.01
CA VAL A 68 7.37 -14.34 37.74
C VAL A 68 7.46 -12.82 37.74
N LYS A 69 8.16 -12.21 38.70
CA LYS A 69 8.39 -10.76 38.73
C LYS A 69 9.14 -10.27 37.50
N LEU A 70 10.17 -11.01 37.07
CA LEU A 70 10.90 -10.68 35.84
C LEU A 70 9.99 -10.71 34.61
N LEU A 71 9.09 -11.69 34.51
CA LEU A 71 8.09 -11.77 33.44
C LEU A 71 7.07 -10.62 33.50
N GLU A 72 6.66 -10.20 34.69
CA GLU A 72 5.74 -9.07 34.86
C GLU A 72 6.39 -7.73 34.49
N ASP A 73 7.62 -7.50 34.94
CA ASP A 73 8.39 -6.29 34.63
C ASP A 73 8.80 -6.27 33.15
N ASN A 74 9.14 -7.44 32.59
CA ASN A 74 9.58 -7.62 31.20
C ASN A 74 8.72 -8.68 30.52
N GLN A 75 7.56 -8.23 30.01
CA GLN A 75 6.56 -9.04 29.32
C GLN A 75 7.01 -9.46 27.92
N VAL A 76 8.07 -10.27 27.84
CA VAL A 76 8.66 -10.83 26.62
C VAL A 76 8.58 -12.36 26.62
N LYS A 77 8.49 -12.97 25.44
CA LYS A 77 8.19 -14.41 25.29
C LYS A 77 9.30 -15.28 25.92
N GLU A 78 10.52 -14.77 25.95
CA GLU A 78 11.71 -15.40 26.52
C GLU A 78 11.60 -15.61 28.04
N ASN A 79 10.85 -14.77 28.75
CA ASN A 79 10.68 -14.86 30.21
C ASN A 79 9.53 -15.79 30.63
N VAL A 80 8.67 -16.20 29.69
CA VAL A 80 7.51 -17.05 29.97
C VAL A 80 7.95 -18.45 30.43
N SER A 81 8.80 -19.10 29.64
CA SER A 81 9.24 -20.48 29.92
C SER A 81 10.04 -20.61 31.23
N PRO A 82 10.98 -19.70 31.57
CA PRO A 82 11.64 -19.71 32.87
C PRO A 82 10.67 -19.55 34.06
N ALA A 83 9.67 -18.68 33.95
CA ALA A 83 8.67 -18.48 34.99
C ALA A 83 7.79 -19.72 35.18
N GLU A 84 7.29 -20.32 34.11
CA GLU A 84 6.51 -21.56 34.17
C GLU A 84 7.31 -22.72 34.75
N THR A 85 8.57 -22.87 34.35
CA THR A 85 9.45 -23.93 34.84
C THR A 85 9.70 -23.78 36.34
N ALA A 86 9.96 -22.56 36.81
CA ALA A 86 10.19 -22.29 38.22
C ALA A 86 8.93 -22.55 39.07
N VAL A 87 7.74 -22.12 38.61
CA VAL A 87 6.47 -22.37 39.30
C VAL A 87 6.09 -23.85 39.29
N LYS A 88 6.35 -24.57 38.19
CA LYS A 88 6.07 -26.02 38.09
C LYS A 88 6.84 -26.83 39.13
N GLY A 89 8.05 -26.39 39.49
CA GLY A 89 8.90 -27.01 40.51
C GLY A 89 8.41 -26.85 41.96
N LEU A 90 7.43 -25.99 42.21
CA LEU A 90 6.84 -25.82 43.55
C LEU A 90 5.88 -26.97 43.90
N LYS A 91 5.75 -27.27 45.20
CA LYS A 91 4.69 -28.13 45.71
C LYS A 91 3.32 -27.50 45.44
N ALA A 92 2.30 -28.35 45.32
CA ALA A 92 0.93 -27.89 45.14
C ALA A 92 0.46 -27.12 46.39
N GLY A 93 -0.16 -25.97 46.17
CA GLY A 93 -0.64 -25.09 47.22
C GLY A 93 -0.91 -23.68 46.70
N ASP A 94 -1.47 -22.84 47.57
CA ASP A 94 -1.96 -21.50 47.21
C ASP A 94 -0.90 -20.61 46.54
N SER A 95 0.36 -20.73 46.97
CA SER A 95 1.48 -20.00 46.39
C SER A 95 1.70 -20.35 44.91
N LYS A 96 1.68 -21.64 44.57
CA LYS A 96 1.82 -22.12 43.19
C LYS A 96 0.65 -21.65 42.33
N ASP A 97 -0.56 -21.72 42.87
CA ASP A 97 -1.77 -21.30 42.16
C ASP A 97 -1.78 -19.79 41.91
N LYS A 98 -1.35 -18.99 42.89
CA LYS A 98 -1.23 -17.54 42.76
C LYS A 98 -0.19 -17.17 41.70
N LEU A 99 0.98 -17.80 41.71
CA LEU A 99 2.02 -17.54 40.72
C LEU A 99 1.60 -18.00 39.31
N THR A 100 0.89 -19.11 39.19
CA THR A 100 0.34 -19.59 37.91
C THR A 100 -0.66 -18.59 37.33
N LYS A 101 -1.60 -18.10 38.14
CA LYS A 101 -2.56 -17.06 37.71
C LYS A 101 -1.89 -15.76 37.25
N ARG A 102 -0.78 -15.36 37.89
CA ARG A 102 0.01 -14.20 37.48
C ARG A 102 0.64 -14.40 36.10
N ILE A 103 1.25 -15.57 35.87
CA ILE A 103 1.81 -15.93 34.55
C ILE A 103 0.71 -15.90 33.47
N ASP A 104 -0.45 -16.50 33.73
CA ASP A 104 -1.56 -16.53 32.77
C ASP A 104 -2.08 -15.11 32.45
N ALA A 105 -2.20 -14.26 33.47
CA ALA A 105 -2.58 -12.86 33.28
C ALA A 105 -1.54 -12.09 32.43
N VAL A 106 -0.24 -12.32 32.63
CA VAL A 106 0.81 -11.71 31.80
C VAL A 106 0.71 -12.20 30.35
N LYS A 107 0.53 -13.50 30.12
CA LYS A 107 0.37 -14.05 28.75
C LYS A 107 -0.82 -13.45 28.02
N VAL A 108 -1.96 -13.29 28.69
CA VAL A 108 -3.14 -12.64 28.11
C VAL A 108 -2.85 -11.19 27.73
N ASN A 109 -2.17 -10.44 28.61
CA ASN A 109 -1.77 -9.06 28.31
C ASN A 109 -0.77 -8.98 27.15
N MET A 110 0.19 -9.89 27.07
CA MET A 110 1.14 -9.98 25.96
C MET A 110 0.44 -10.24 24.63
N ALA A 111 -0.46 -11.24 24.60
CA ALA A 111 -1.24 -11.55 23.41
C ALA A 111 -2.11 -10.37 22.96
N LYS A 112 -2.70 -9.63 23.92
CA LYS A 112 -3.45 -8.40 23.63
C LYS A 112 -2.55 -7.31 23.02
N LYS A 113 -1.38 -7.05 23.61
CA LYS A 113 -0.40 -6.08 23.08
C LYS A 113 0.07 -6.45 21.68
N GLU A 114 0.33 -7.73 21.44
CA GLU A 114 0.73 -8.23 20.12
C GLU A 114 -0.38 -8.02 19.08
N ALA A 115 -1.63 -8.36 19.42
CA ALA A 115 -2.77 -8.11 18.55
C ALA A 115 -2.98 -6.61 18.26
N GLU A 116 -2.85 -5.75 19.27
CA GLU A 116 -2.93 -4.30 19.11
C GLU A 116 -1.81 -3.75 18.20
N ALA A 117 -0.58 -4.27 18.32
CA ALA A 117 0.53 -3.90 17.47
C ALA A 117 0.33 -4.33 16.00
N GLU A 118 -0.23 -5.51 15.76
CA GLU A 118 -0.57 -5.96 14.40
C GLU A 118 -1.66 -5.11 13.76
N LEU A 119 -2.68 -4.70 14.53
CA LEU A 119 -3.71 -3.77 14.04
C LEU A 119 -3.12 -2.40 13.69
N ALA A 120 -2.15 -1.90 14.48
CA ALA A 120 -1.45 -0.66 14.16
C ALA A 120 -0.64 -0.78 12.86
N LYS A 121 0.07 -1.89 12.64
CA LYS A 121 0.81 -2.16 11.40
C LYS A 121 -0.12 -2.29 10.19
N GLU A 122 -1.25 -2.98 10.32
CA GLU A 122 -2.27 -3.09 9.27
C GLU A 122 -2.78 -1.72 8.86
N ALA A 123 -3.07 -0.86 9.84
CA ALA A 123 -3.50 0.51 9.60
C ALA A 123 -2.41 1.37 8.94
N GLU A 124 -1.16 1.30 9.41
CA GLU A 124 -0.04 1.99 8.78
C GLU A 124 0.16 1.58 7.32
N ALA A 125 0.10 0.27 7.04
CA ALA A 125 0.22 -0.26 5.68
C ALA A 125 -0.93 0.22 4.77
N ALA A 126 -2.17 0.22 5.27
CA ALA A 126 -3.33 0.68 4.51
C ALA A 126 -3.27 2.19 4.24
N VAL A 127 -2.83 3.01 5.20
CA VAL A 127 -2.62 4.45 5.00
C VAL A 127 -1.47 4.72 4.05
N ALA A 128 -0.34 4.01 4.18
CA ALA A 128 0.79 4.14 3.26
C ALA A 128 0.37 3.78 1.81
N LYS A 129 -0.47 2.75 1.65
CA LYS A 129 -1.04 2.42 0.35
C LYS A 129 -1.92 3.54 -0.20
N LEU A 130 -2.82 4.11 0.62
CA LEU A 130 -3.65 5.26 0.21
C LEU A 130 -2.79 6.47 -0.20
N GLU A 131 -1.70 6.74 0.51
CA GLU A 131 -0.79 7.84 0.19
C GLU A 131 -0.04 7.62 -1.13
N ALA A 132 0.41 6.40 -1.38
CA ALA A 132 1.09 6.02 -2.62
C ALA A 132 0.12 5.96 -3.82
N GLU A 133 -1.05 5.39 -3.58
CA GLU A 133 -2.12 5.21 -4.56
C GLU A 133 -3.31 6.07 -4.12
N GLN A 134 -3.23 7.37 -4.40
CA GLN A 134 -4.25 8.37 -4.09
C GLN A 134 -5.50 8.19 -4.96
N VAL A 135 -6.19 7.07 -4.79
CA VAL A 135 -7.42 6.69 -5.47
C VAL A 135 -8.52 6.48 -4.45
N ASP A 136 -9.74 6.88 -4.80
CA ASP A 136 -10.87 6.84 -3.86
C ASP A 136 -11.14 5.44 -3.28
N GLY A 137 -10.86 4.40 -4.07
CA GLY A 137 -11.02 3.00 -3.65
C GLY A 137 -10.16 2.59 -2.45
N ASN A 138 -9.05 3.27 -2.18
CA ASN A 138 -8.16 2.96 -1.05
C ASN A 138 -8.54 3.70 0.25
N ILE A 139 -9.48 4.66 0.19
CA ILE A 139 -9.89 5.45 1.35
C ILE A 139 -10.58 4.58 2.41
N GLN A 140 -11.62 3.83 2.00
CA GLN A 140 -12.40 3.02 2.94
C GLN A 140 -11.56 1.93 3.64
N PRO A 141 -10.68 1.18 2.94
CA PRO A 141 -9.75 0.26 3.59
C PRO A 141 -8.86 0.94 4.65
N ALA A 142 -8.28 2.10 4.34
CA ALA A 142 -7.42 2.84 5.26
C ALA A 142 -8.18 3.33 6.51
N GLN A 143 -9.41 3.83 6.33
CA GLN A 143 -10.27 4.22 7.45
C GLN A 143 -10.64 3.02 8.33
N THR A 144 -11.06 1.92 7.71
CA THR A 144 -11.46 0.70 8.43
C THR A 144 -10.32 0.12 9.25
N ALA A 145 -9.10 0.05 8.69
CA ALA A 145 -7.93 -0.43 9.42
C ALA A 145 -7.56 0.53 10.56
N THR A 146 -7.55 1.85 10.29
CA THR A 146 -7.29 2.88 11.31
C THR A 146 -8.31 2.86 12.45
N ASP A 147 -9.57 2.50 12.17
CA ASP A 147 -10.61 2.48 13.20
C ASP A 147 -10.43 1.37 14.24
N LYS A 148 -9.76 0.28 13.86
CA LYS A 148 -9.39 -0.82 14.76
C LYS A 148 -8.21 -0.48 15.69
N VAL A 149 -7.47 0.60 15.42
CA VAL A 149 -6.32 1.01 16.25
C VAL A 149 -6.79 1.51 17.61
N VAL A 150 -6.26 0.90 18.68
CA VAL A 150 -6.64 1.22 20.07
C VAL A 150 -5.90 2.47 20.58
N ASP A 151 -4.62 2.61 20.25
CA ASP A 151 -3.83 3.77 20.67
C ASP A 151 -4.36 5.05 20.02
N LYS A 152 -4.88 5.96 20.84
CA LYS A 152 -5.56 7.17 20.36
C LYS A 152 -4.62 8.11 19.62
N ALA A 153 -3.35 8.20 20.04
CA ALA A 153 -2.38 9.09 19.40
C ALA A 153 -2.04 8.59 17.99
N THR A 154 -1.77 7.30 17.85
CA THR A 154 -1.54 6.63 16.56
C THR A 154 -2.77 6.73 15.66
N LYS A 155 -3.95 6.41 16.18
CA LYS A 155 -5.21 6.55 15.45
C LYS A 155 -5.41 7.99 14.93
N GLY A 156 -5.20 8.99 15.78
CA GLY A 156 -5.33 10.40 15.40
C GLY A 156 -4.37 10.82 14.28
N LYS A 157 -3.10 10.38 14.35
CA LYS A 157 -2.10 10.65 13.29
C LYS A 157 -2.50 10.02 11.96
N LEU A 158 -2.95 8.76 11.98
CA LEU A 158 -3.38 8.04 10.78
C LEU A 158 -4.64 8.66 10.18
N GLN A 159 -5.62 9.04 11.00
CA GLN A 159 -6.82 9.75 10.53
C GLN A 159 -6.48 11.10 9.89
N HIS A 160 -5.54 11.85 10.47
CA HIS A 160 -5.09 13.11 9.89
C HIS A 160 -4.47 12.91 8.51
N ARG A 161 -3.58 11.93 8.35
CA ARG A 161 -2.98 11.56 7.06
C ARG A 161 -4.04 11.19 6.02
N ILE A 162 -5.02 10.36 6.39
CA ILE A 162 -6.13 9.99 5.50
C ILE A 162 -6.88 11.25 5.01
N ASN A 163 -7.16 12.21 5.90
CA ASN A 163 -7.88 13.42 5.53
C ASN A 163 -7.08 14.29 4.56
N LEU A 164 -5.77 14.45 4.78
CA LEU A 164 -4.91 15.18 3.84
C LEU A 164 -4.92 14.54 2.44
N VAL A 165 -4.87 13.21 2.36
CA VAL A 165 -4.95 12.52 1.06
C VAL A 165 -6.32 12.70 0.41
N LYS A 166 -7.42 12.64 1.18
CA LYS A 166 -8.77 12.95 0.67
C LYS A 166 -8.84 14.33 0.05
N ASP A 167 -8.30 15.34 0.75
CA ASP A 167 -8.30 16.72 0.27
C ASP A 167 -7.46 16.85 -1.01
N ALA A 168 -6.31 16.16 -1.09
CA ALA A 168 -5.47 16.14 -2.28
C ALA A 168 -6.17 15.49 -3.48
N ILE A 169 -6.88 14.37 -3.28
CA ILE A 169 -7.66 13.71 -4.33
C ILE A 169 -8.75 14.66 -4.85
N ALA A 170 -9.50 15.29 -3.95
CA ALA A 170 -10.56 16.23 -4.32
C ALA A 170 -10.01 17.44 -5.09
N ALA A 171 -8.88 18.00 -4.64
CA ALA A 171 -8.23 19.12 -5.31
C ALA A 171 -7.76 18.74 -6.72
N ARG A 172 -7.17 17.56 -6.90
CA ARG A 172 -6.75 17.04 -8.22
C ARG A 172 -7.96 16.82 -9.14
N ALA A 173 -9.05 16.27 -8.62
CA ALA A 173 -10.28 16.10 -9.39
C ALA A 173 -10.85 17.44 -9.85
N ALA A 174 -10.90 18.44 -8.98
CA ALA A 174 -11.35 19.78 -9.31
C ALA A 174 -10.46 20.46 -10.37
N GLN A 175 -9.13 20.31 -10.25
CA GLN A 175 -8.18 20.81 -11.24
C GLN A 175 -8.36 20.15 -12.61
N ALA A 176 -8.58 18.83 -12.65
CA ALA A 176 -8.83 18.12 -13.91
C ALA A 176 -10.11 18.62 -14.60
N VAL A 177 -11.18 18.86 -13.85
CA VAL A 177 -12.43 19.44 -14.39
C VAL A 177 -12.19 20.86 -14.91
N ALA A 178 -11.45 21.69 -14.17
CA ALA A 178 -11.14 23.05 -14.59
C ALA A 178 -10.29 23.08 -15.87
N GLN A 179 -9.30 22.17 -15.97
CA GLN A 179 -8.46 22.02 -17.16
C GLN A 179 -9.29 21.58 -18.38
N ALA A 180 -10.13 20.56 -18.24
CA ALA A 180 -11.00 20.10 -19.33
C ALA A 180 -11.92 21.22 -19.84
N LYS A 181 -12.49 22.01 -18.93
CA LYS A 181 -13.32 23.17 -19.29
C LYS A 181 -12.53 24.25 -20.03
N ALA A 182 -11.32 24.57 -19.56
CA ALA A 182 -10.47 25.55 -20.21
C ALA A 182 -10.03 25.10 -21.62
N GLU A 183 -9.75 23.81 -21.79
CA GLU A 183 -9.45 23.22 -23.11
C GLU A 183 -10.65 23.28 -24.06
N GLU A 184 -11.86 23.01 -23.57
CA GLU A 184 -13.10 23.13 -24.35
C GLU A 184 -13.36 24.58 -24.79
N GLU A 185 -13.24 25.55 -23.87
CA GLU A 185 -13.40 26.98 -24.17
C GLU A 185 -12.35 27.47 -25.17
N ALA A 186 -11.09 27.04 -25.04
CA ALA A 186 -10.03 27.38 -25.98
C ALA A 186 -10.30 26.80 -27.38
N ARG A 187 -10.80 25.56 -27.45
CA ARG A 187 -11.17 24.91 -28.73
C ARG A 187 -12.35 25.63 -29.39
N ALA A 188 -13.39 25.97 -28.63
CA ALA A 188 -14.54 26.71 -29.15
C ALA A 188 -14.14 28.11 -29.67
N ALA A 189 -13.24 28.80 -28.96
CA ALA A 189 -12.72 30.10 -29.40
C ALA A 189 -11.90 30.00 -30.68
N ALA A 190 -11.05 28.97 -30.81
CA ALA A 190 -10.27 28.73 -32.02
C ALA A 190 -11.16 28.42 -33.23
N GLU A 191 -12.21 27.62 -33.04
CA GLU A 191 -13.17 27.29 -34.09
C GLU A 191 -13.98 28.52 -34.54
N ALA A 192 -14.41 29.36 -33.59
CA ALA A 192 -15.09 30.62 -33.89
C ALA A 192 -14.20 31.58 -34.70
N GLN A 193 -12.92 31.70 -34.35
CA GLN A 193 -11.96 32.51 -35.11
C GLN A 193 -11.73 31.96 -36.53
N ALA A 194 -11.63 30.64 -36.68
CA ALA A 194 -11.49 30.00 -38.00
C ALA A 194 -12.71 30.26 -38.90
N GLN A 195 -13.93 30.19 -38.36
CA GLN A 195 -15.15 30.50 -39.09
C GLN A 195 -15.21 31.97 -39.53
N GLN A 196 -14.83 32.90 -38.65
CA GLN A 196 -14.75 34.33 -39.01
C GLN A 196 -13.72 34.59 -40.12
N ALA A 197 -12.55 33.95 -40.05
CA ALA A 197 -11.52 34.08 -41.09
C ALA A 197 -11.96 33.49 -42.43
N ALA A 198 -12.74 32.40 -42.43
CA ALA A 198 -13.31 31.82 -43.65
C ALA A 198 -14.39 32.72 -44.28
N ALA A 199 -15.26 33.33 -43.47
CA ALA A 199 -16.30 34.25 -43.95
C ALA A 199 -15.71 35.51 -44.61
N GLN A 200 -14.63 36.07 -44.05
CA GLN A 200 -13.94 37.23 -44.65
C GLN A 200 -13.31 36.90 -46.02
N GLN A 201 -12.81 35.68 -46.20
CA GLN A 201 -12.25 35.26 -47.49
C GLN A 201 -13.33 35.10 -48.57
N GLN A 202 -14.53 34.61 -48.23
CA GLN A 202 -15.62 34.50 -49.21
C GLN A 202 -16.17 35.87 -49.66
N ALA A 203 -16.18 36.87 -48.77
CA ALA A 203 -16.65 38.22 -49.10
C ALA A 203 -15.77 38.92 -50.16
N GLN A 204 -14.45 38.70 -50.16
CA GLN A 204 -13.56 39.32 -51.16
C GLN A 204 -13.70 38.74 -52.57
N VAL A 205 -14.22 37.52 -52.74
CA VAL A 205 -14.37 36.90 -54.08
C VAL A 205 -15.65 37.38 -54.79
N GLN A 206 -16.61 37.96 -54.06
CA GLN A 206 -17.89 38.42 -54.62
C GLN A 206 -17.87 39.87 -55.13
N GLU A 207 -16.84 40.65 -54.83
CA GLU A 207 -16.63 42.00 -55.38
C GLU A 207 -15.79 42.03 -56.67
N THR A 208 -15.90 41.03 -57.54
CA THR A 208 -15.46 41.21 -58.93
C THR A 208 -16.39 42.24 -59.61
N PRO A 209 -15.89 43.43 -60.01
CA PRO A 209 -16.71 44.42 -60.67
C PRO A 209 -17.21 43.85 -61.99
N SER A 210 -18.53 43.78 -62.15
CA SER A 210 -19.15 43.43 -63.41
C SER A 210 -18.85 44.53 -64.41
N TYR A 211 -17.90 44.28 -65.32
CA TYR A 211 -17.65 45.15 -66.46
C TYR A 211 -18.92 45.22 -67.31
N GLN A 212 -19.61 46.38 -67.27
CA GLN A 212 -20.67 46.71 -68.21
C GLN A 212 -20.04 46.89 -69.60
N ALA A 213 -20.35 45.97 -70.51
CA ALA A 213 -20.00 46.11 -71.92
C ALA A 213 -20.74 47.31 -72.53
N PRO A 214 -20.06 48.27 -73.18
CA PRO A 214 -20.73 49.35 -73.89
C PRO A 214 -21.43 48.81 -75.14
N ALA A 215 -22.66 49.30 -75.37
CA ALA A 215 -23.50 48.97 -76.51
C ALA A 215 -22.83 49.33 -77.85
N GLN A 216 -22.82 48.37 -78.78
CA GLN A 216 -22.36 48.56 -80.15
C GLN A 216 -23.44 49.26 -80.99
N ALA A 217 -23.08 50.41 -81.58
CA ALA A 217 -23.77 51.02 -82.71
C ALA A 217 -22.99 50.71 -84.02
N PRO A 218 -23.65 50.74 -85.19
CA PRO A 218 -23.17 50.02 -86.37
C PRO A 218 -22.10 50.77 -87.18
N ALA A 219 -21.37 49.95 -87.94
CA ALA A 219 -20.21 50.21 -88.78
C ALA A 219 -20.25 51.45 -89.67
N GLN A 220 -19.07 52.04 -89.93
CA GLN A 220 -18.64 52.48 -91.26
C GLN A 220 -17.14 52.27 -91.49
N THR A 221 -16.81 52.09 -92.77
CA THR A 221 -15.59 51.56 -93.36
C THR A 221 -14.54 52.66 -93.58
N THR A 222 -13.25 52.31 -93.54
CA THR A 222 -12.24 52.55 -94.60
C THR A 222 -10.85 52.16 -94.09
N GLY A 223 -9.99 51.77 -95.02
CA GLY A 223 -8.82 50.93 -94.81
C GLY A 223 -7.68 51.59 -94.03
N GLY A 224 -6.88 50.71 -93.43
CA GLY A 224 -5.64 51.05 -92.74
C GLY A 224 -5.10 49.81 -92.07
N ASP A 225 -4.02 49.25 -92.62
CA ASP A 225 -3.24 48.17 -92.03
C ASP A 225 -2.85 48.52 -90.58
N TYR A 226 -3.48 47.84 -89.63
CA TYR A 226 -3.00 47.76 -88.25
C TYR A 226 -3.22 46.33 -87.75
N THR A 227 -2.12 45.60 -87.58
CA THR A 227 -2.08 44.34 -86.84
C THR A 227 -1.94 44.69 -85.34
N PRO A 228 -2.93 44.41 -84.49
CA PRO A 228 -2.80 44.64 -83.05
C PRO A 228 -1.79 43.65 -82.44
N PRO A 229 -0.98 44.03 -81.43
CA PRO A 229 -0.13 43.09 -80.75
C PRO A 229 -0.97 42.05 -80.00
N ALA A 230 -0.50 40.81 -80.00
CA ALA A 230 -1.11 39.68 -79.32
C ALA A 230 -1.46 40.02 -77.87
N GLN A 231 -2.72 39.76 -77.50
CA GLN A 231 -3.14 39.78 -76.10
C GLN A 231 -2.26 38.79 -75.32
N ALA A 232 -1.58 39.30 -74.29
CA ALA A 232 -0.92 38.46 -73.31
C ALA A 232 -1.95 37.48 -72.73
N PRO A 233 -1.65 36.19 -72.58
CA PRO A 233 -2.59 35.24 -72.02
C PRO A 233 -2.99 35.70 -70.61
N ALA A 234 -4.30 35.69 -70.36
CA ALA A 234 -4.86 35.92 -69.04
C ALA A 234 -4.06 35.11 -68.01
N GLN A 235 -3.58 35.78 -66.95
CA GLN A 235 -3.03 35.06 -65.81
C GLN A 235 -4.11 34.09 -65.32
N GLN A 236 -3.83 32.79 -65.46
CA GLN A 236 -4.66 31.76 -64.87
C GLN A 236 -4.83 32.11 -63.38
N PRO A 237 -6.04 32.00 -62.80
CA PRO A 237 -6.19 32.13 -61.36
C PRO A 237 -5.19 31.17 -60.73
N GLN A 238 -4.28 31.67 -59.89
CA GLN A 238 -3.43 30.80 -59.09
C GLN A 238 -4.40 29.89 -58.33
N GLN A 239 -4.41 28.61 -58.73
CA GLN A 239 -5.28 27.62 -58.11
C GLN A 239 -4.82 27.50 -56.66
N SER A 240 -5.55 28.17 -55.75
CA SER A 240 -5.42 27.91 -54.33
C SER A 240 -5.69 26.41 -54.14
N LEU A 241 -4.68 25.66 -53.70
CA LEU A 241 -4.80 24.24 -53.39
C LEU A 241 -6.08 24.02 -52.57
N THR A 242 -6.97 23.16 -53.09
CA THR A 242 -8.20 22.81 -52.38
C THR A 242 -7.86 22.21 -51.02
N GLN A 243 -8.77 22.31 -50.05
CA GLN A 243 -8.52 21.81 -48.69
C GLN A 243 -8.09 20.33 -48.70
N ASP A 244 -8.63 19.54 -49.62
CA ASP A 244 -8.24 18.15 -49.85
C ASP A 244 -6.79 17.98 -50.30
N GLN A 245 -6.29 18.84 -51.21
CA GLN A 245 -4.89 18.77 -51.66
C GLN A 245 -3.91 19.17 -50.55
N ARG A 246 -4.29 20.07 -49.64
CA ARG A 246 -3.48 20.38 -48.45
C ARG A 246 -3.45 19.23 -47.45
N GLN A 247 -4.58 18.53 -47.28
CA GLN A 247 -4.64 17.37 -46.39
C GLN A 247 -3.81 16.20 -46.94
N GLN A 248 -3.78 16.02 -48.25
CA GLN A 248 -2.97 15.00 -48.91
C GLN A 248 -1.46 15.25 -48.73
N GLN A 249 -1.01 16.52 -48.82
CA GLN A 249 0.37 16.89 -48.54
C GLN A 249 0.81 16.66 -47.08
N LEU A 250 -0.10 16.85 -46.11
CA LEU A 250 0.18 16.54 -44.71
C LEU A 250 0.30 15.02 -44.47
N ASN A 251 -0.55 14.23 -45.13
CA ASN A 251 -0.49 12.77 -45.03
C ASN A 251 0.79 12.21 -45.68
N ASP A 252 1.26 12.80 -46.78
CA ASP A 252 2.54 12.43 -47.41
C ASP A 252 3.75 12.83 -46.55
N ALA A 253 3.65 13.93 -45.79
CA ALA A 253 4.68 14.35 -44.84
C ALA A 253 4.78 13.41 -43.61
N ASP A 254 3.64 12.92 -43.12
CA ASP A 254 3.60 11.92 -42.03
C ASP A 254 4.11 10.54 -42.48
N ALA A 255 3.84 10.14 -43.73
CA ALA A 255 4.34 8.88 -44.28
C ALA A 255 5.87 8.85 -44.42
N ASN A 256 6.52 10.00 -44.61
CA ASN A 256 7.97 10.08 -44.76
C ASN A 256 8.73 10.19 -43.43
N PHE A 257 8.05 10.54 -42.33
CA PHE A 257 8.66 10.57 -40.99
C PHE A 257 8.77 9.16 -40.37
N ASN A 258 7.94 8.20 -40.81
CA ASN A 258 7.82 6.89 -40.20
C ASN A 258 8.68 5.77 -40.83
N ASN A 259 9.54 6.10 -41.81
CA ASN A 259 10.50 5.16 -42.42
C ASN A 259 11.97 5.46 -42.09
N GLY A 260 12.21 6.31 -41.08
CA GLY A 260 13.54 6.57 -40.55
C GLY A 260 13.93 5.51 -39.52
N THR A 261 14.39 4.35 -39.98
CA THR A 261 15.25 3.45 -39.20
C THR A 261 16.45 4.26 -38.71
N TYR A 262 16.46 4.63 -37.42
CA TYR A 262 17.65 5.10 -36.75
C TYR A 262 18.43 3.88 -36.23
N ASP A 263 19.46 3.52 -36.98
CA ASP A 263 20.53 2.63 -36.55
C ASP A 263 21.62 3.51 -35.93
N TYR A 264 21.70 3.55 -34.59
CA TYR A 264 22.87 3.91 -33.76
C TYR A 264 22.65 3.45 -32.32
#